data_AF-A0A7V9EBZ4-F1
#
_entry.id   AF-A0A7V9EBZ4-F1
#
_cell.length_a   1.000
_cell.length_b   1.000
_cell.length_c   1.000
_cell.angle_alpha   90.00
_cell.angle_beta   90.00
_cell.angle_gamma   90.00
#
_symmetry.space_group_name_H-M   'P 1'
#
loop_
_entity.id
_entity.type
_entity.pdbx_description
1 polymer ?
#
loop_
_entity_poly.entity_id
_entity_poly.type
_entity_poly.pdbx_seq_one_letter_code
_entity_poly.pdbx_strand_id
1 'polypeptide(L)'
;MNREQQLEWEARWGRPAAAAAVGGILLPILAGIFQTASLDSRPRADQTVEFLRLIDRQQGVFLTTAVIQAVGTLVLAGVLAYLFRVVKHRRPELPAAALALGLVGPLLLAAAAVLDVFDRFDNADEFLRMGAENEKRADDLFVERSGLTLGVGLAGTLALSFALIATSLAAMRAGVVSRFLGFIGVILGVLYIVGQVISAFAPLVIQFFWLGAMAALFLGRWPGGRGPTWASGEPEPWPSQMEMARRREEQAQQTRAEPEEPAAPKPRRKKRR
;
A
#
# COMPACT_ATOMS: atom_id res chain seq x y z
N MET A 1 -8.25 6.03 -26.06
CA MET A 1 -9.26 6.57 -25.11
C MET A 1 -9.05 8.06 -25.09
N ASN A 2 -10.10 8.85 -25.34
CA ASN A 2 -9.99 10.30 -25.35
C ASN A 2 -9.84 10.83 -23.90
N ARG A 3 -9.36 12.07 -23.73
CA ARG A 3 -9.11 12.71 -22.42
C ARG A 3 -10.34 12.70 -21.51
N GLU A 4 -11.50 13.09 -22.03
CA GLU A 4 -12.76 13.12 -21.26
C GLU A 4 -13.16 11.72 -20.77
N GLN A 5 -13.06 10.72 -21.65
CA GLN A 5 -13.33 9.33 -21.31
C GLN A 5 -12.40 8.82 -20.21
N GLN A 6 -11.13 9.27 -20.20
CA GLN A 6 -10.17 8.96 -19.14
C GLN A 6 -10.59 9.58 -17.81
N LEU A 7 -10.94 10.87 -17.79
CA LEU A 7 -11.38 11.53 -16.55
C LEU A 7 -12.67 10.90 -15.98
N GLU A 8 -13.61 10.53 -16.83
CA GLU A 8 -14.81 9.77 -16.42
C GLU A 8 -14.47 8.39 -15.86
N TRP A 9 -13.50 7.70 -16.45
CA TRP A 9 -13.02 6.42 -15.93
C TRP A 9 -12.35 6.61 -14.56
N GLU A 10 -11.51 7.62 -14.39
CA GLU A 10 -10.86 7.97 -13.12
C GLU A 10 -11.88 8.31 -12.03
N ALA A 11 -12.92 9.09 -12.37
CA ALA A 11 -14.00 9.43 -11.45
C ALA A 11 -14.78 8.18 -10.98
N ARG A 12 -15.05 7.24 -11.90
CA ARG A 12 -15.76 5.99 -11.60
C ARG A 12 -14.92 5.02 -10.77
N TRP A 13 -13.66 4.83 -11.14
CA TRP A 13 -12.79 3.82 -10.53
C TRP A 13 -11.98 4.34 -9.33
N GLY A 14 -11.98 5.65 -9.06
CA GLY A 14 -11.31 6.23 -7.90
C GLY A 14 -11.86 5.75 -6.55
N ARG A 15 -13.18 5.61 -6.40
CA ARG A 15 -13.79 5.14 -5.13
C ARG A 15 -13.51 3.66 -4.87
N PRO A 16 -13.68 2.73 -5.85
CA PRO A 16 -13.24 1.35 -5.70
C PRO A 16 -11.74 1.22 -5.39
N ALA A 17 -10.88 2.00 -6.07
CA ALA A 17 -9.44 1.97 -5.81
C ALA A 17 -9.10 2.48 -4.40
N ALA A 18 -9.82 3.48 -3.89
CA ALA A 18 -9.66 3.93 -2.52
C ALA A 18 -10.13 2.88 -1.50
N ALA A 19 -11.26 2.22 -1.76
CA ALA A 19 -11.74 1.13 -0.92
C ALA A 19 -10.75 -0.04 -0.89
N ALA A 20 -10.13 -0.34 -2.04
CA ALA A 20 -9.03 -1.29 -2.11
C ALA A 20 -7.84 -0.82 -1.24
N ALA A 21 -7.38 0.43 -1.38
CA ALA A 21 -6.29 0.94 -0.56
C ALA A 21 -6.58 0.85 0.95
N VAL A 22 -7.82 1.15 1.38
CA VAL A 22 -8.25 0.96 2.78
C VAL A 22 -8.29 -0.52 3.17
N GLY A 23 -8.80 -1.39 2.30
CA GLY A 23 -8.80 -2.84 2.51
C GLY A 23 -7.39 -3.41 2.70
N GLY A 24 -6.40 -2.91 1.94
CA GLY A 24 -4.99 -3.27 2.09
C GLY A 24 -4.34 -2.84 3.41
N ILE A 25 -5.00 -1.96 4.18
CA ILE A 25 -4.59 -1.58 5.54
C ILE A 25 -5.34 -2.42 6.57
N LEU A 26 -6.67 -2.48 6.45
CA LEU A 26 -7.52 -3.11 7.46
C LEU A 26 -7.38 -4.62 7.49
N LEU A 27 -7.25 -5.29 6.34
CA LEU A 27 -7.19 -6.76 6.29
C LEU A 27 -5.97 -7.33 7.02
N PRO A 28 -4.73 -6.84 6.81
CA PRO A 28 -3.58 -7.30 7.59
C PRO A 28 -3.71 -7.03 9.09
N ILE A 29 -4.28 -5.88 9.48
CA ILE A 29 -4.52 -5.55 10.90
C ILE A 29 -5.52 -6.52 11.51
N LEU A 30 -6.64 -6.76 10.85
CA LEU A 30 -7.68 -7.68 11.30
C LEU A 30 -7.15 -9.12 11.39
N ALA A 31 -6.34 -9.56 10.41
CA ALA A 31 -5.66 -10.84 10.45
C ALA A 31 -4.74 -10.95 11.68
N GLY A 32 -3.93 -9.92 11.94
CA GLY A 32 -3.04 -9.88 13.11
C GLY A 32 -3.81 -9.91 14.43
N ILE A 33 -4.86 -9.09 14.58
CA ILE A 33 -5.70 -9.06 15.78
C ILE A 33 -6.38 -10.42 15.98
N PHE A 34 -7.01 -10.97 14.94
CA PHE A 34 -7.68 -12.27 14.99
C PHE A 34 -6.71 -13.37 15.42
N GLN A 35 -5.50 -13.38 14.85
CA GLN A 35 -4.46 -14.32 15.24
C GLN A 35 -4.07 -14.13 16.71
N THR A 36 -3.86 -12.90 17.20
CA THR A 36 -3.50 -12.66 18.60
C THR A 36 -4.63 -12.94 19.59
N ALA A 37 -5.88 -12.69 19.22
CA ALA A 37 -7.04 -12.88 20.07
C ALA A 37 -7.49 -14.35 20.14
N SER A 38 -7.21 -15.14 19.10
CA SER A 38 -7.54 -16.57 19.05
C SER A 38 -6.50 -17.45 19.75
N LEU A 39 -5.27 -16.94 19.92
CA LEU A 39 -4.17 -17.63 20.58
C LEU A 39 -4.08 -17.14 22.04
N ASP A 40 -4.83 -17.81 22.94
CA ASP A 40 -5.02 -17.44 24.36
C ASP A 40 -3.72 -17.35 25.19
N SER A 41 -2.60 -17.88 24.69
CA SER A 41 -1.27 -17.76 25.30
C SER A 41 -0.24 -18.01 24.22
N ARG A 42 0.63 -17.04 23.92
CA ARG A 42 1.85 -17.33 23.15
C ARG A 42 2.77 -18.15 24.05
N PRO A 43 3.14 -19.39 23.69
CA PRO A 43 4.32 -20.00 24.29
C PRO A 43 5.49 -19.04 24.08
N ARG A 44 6.36 -18.87 25.09
CA ARG A 44 7.59 -18.11 24.91
C ARG A 44 8.42 -18.78 23.81
N ALA A 45 9.32 -18.02 23.19
CA ALA A 45 10.15 -18.48 22.07
C ALA A 45 11.08 -19.67 22.40
N ASP A 46 11.05 -20.18 23.64
CA ASP A 46 11.74 -21.37 24.15
C ASP A 46 10.88 -22.66 24.09
N GLN A 47 9.70 -22.62 23.45
CA GLN A 47 8.76 -23.74 23.42
C GLN A 47 8.26 -24.05 22.00
N THR A 48 9.17 -24.29 21.06
CA THR A 48 8.86 -24.71 19.68
C THR A 48 7.91 -25.92 19.65
N VAL A 49 8.01 -26.82 20.63
CA VAL A 49 7.11 -27.97 20.84
C VAL A 49 5.66 -27.55 21.14
N GLU A 50 5.46 -26.53 21.97
CA GLU A 50 4.11 -26.05 22.33
C GLU A 50 3.48 -25.25 21.19
N PHE A 51 4.31 -24.56 20.39
CA PHE A 51 3.87 -23.92 19.15
C PHE A 51 3.40 -24.92 18.09
N LEU A 52 4.11 -26.03 17.89
CA LEU A 52 3.70 -27.08 16.94
C LEU A 52 2.39 -27.77 17.37
N ARG A 53 2.20 -28.00 18.68
CA ARG A 53 0.92 -28.49 19.23
C ARG A 53 -0.24 -27.49 19.08
N LEU A 54 0.06 -26.19 19.15
CA LEU A 54 -0.92 -25.12 18.95
C LEU A 54 -1.36 -25.02 17.48
N ILE A 55 -0.44 -25.22 16.53
CA ILE A 55 -0.75 -25.29 15.10
C ILE A 55 -1.72 -26.43 14.81
N ASP A 56 -1.42 -27.63 15.33
CA ASP A 56 -2.27 -28.82 15.14
C ASP A 56 -3.69 -28.61 15.73
N ARG A 57 -3.79 -28.02 16.92
CA ARG A 57 -5.09 -27.77 17.56
C ARG A 57 -5.88 -26.61 16.94
N GLN A 58 -5.23 -25.65 16.28
CA GLN A 58 -5.87 -24.44 15.74
C GLN A 58 -5.67 -24.22 14.23
N GLN A 59 -5.56 -25.30 13.43
CA GLN A 59 -5.37 -25.23 11.97
C GLN A 59 -6.33 -24.25 11.26
N GLY A 60 -7.59 -24.19 11.69
CA GLY A 60 -8.59 -23.27 11.13
C GLY A 60 -8.28 -21.78 11.33
N VAL A 61 -7.62 -21.41 12.43
CA VAL A 61 -7.21 -20.01 12.71
C VAL A 61 -6.09 -19.59 11.78
N PHE A 62 -5.11 -20.47 11.56
CA PHE A 62 -3.99 -20.21 10.65
C PHE A 62 -4.45 -20.11 9.19
N LEU A 63 -5.32 -21.02 8.75
CA LEU A 63 -5.88 -20.96 7.40
C LEU A 63 -6.70 -19.67 7.19
N THR A 64 -7.55 -19.31 8.16
CA THR A 64 -8.34 -18.07 8.09
C THR A 64 -7.44 -16.84 8.02
N THR A 65 -6.40 -16.79 8.84
CA THR A 65 -5.42 -15.68 8.85
C THR A 65 -4.69 -15.58 7.52
N ALA A 66 -4.26 -16.72 6.96
CA ALA A 66 -3.58 -16.77 5.67
C ALA A 66 -4.48 -16.31 4.52
N VAL A 67 -5.77 -16.70 4.51
CA VAL A 67 -6.74 -16.23 3.52
C VAL A 67 -6.96 -14.72 3.62
N ILE A 68 -7.13 -14.18 4.83
CA ILE A 68 -7.30 -12.72 5.02
C ILE A 68 -6.05 -11.97 4.54
N GLN A 69 -4.84 -12.48 4.84
CA GLN A 69 -3.59 -11.88 4.35
C GLN A 69 -3.43 -11.99 2.84
N ALA A 70 -3.78 -13.12 2.23
CA ALA A 70 -3.74 -13.32 0.79
C ALA A 70 -4.68 -12.33 0.09
N VAL A 71 -5.92 -12.19 0.57
CA VAL A 71 -6.88 -11.21 0.05
C VAL A 71 -6.35 -9.79 0.23
N GLY A 72 -5.83 -9.45 1.42
CA GLY A 72 -5.23 -8.13 1.68
C GLY A 72 -4.09 -7.80 0.71
N THR A 73 -3.26 -8.78 0.39
CA THR A 73 -2.18 -8.66 -0.59
C THR A 73 -2.72 -8.46 -2.01
N LEU A 74 -3.73 -9.24 -2.42
CA LEU A 74 -4.33 -9.11 -3.75
C LEU A 74 -5.01 -7.75 -3.97
N VAL A 75 -5.56 -7.17 -2.92
CA VAL A 75 -6.17 -5.84 -2.97
C VAL A 75 -5.13 -4.76 -3.35
N LEU A 76 -3.85 -4.93 -2.98
CA LEU A 76 -2.75 -4.06 -3.42
C LEU A 76 -2.58 -4.06 -4.95
N ALA A 77 -2.83 -5.20 -5.60
CA ALA A 77 -2.80 -5.31 -7.06
C ALA A 77 -3.81 -4.34 -7.71
N GLY A 78 -5.00 -4.20 -7.12
CA GLY A 78 -6.03 -3.27 -7.58
C GLY A 78 -5.61 -1.81 -7.48
N VAL A 79 -4.96 -1.43 -6.37
CA VAL A 79 -4.39 -0.08 -6.16
C VAL A 79 -3.34 0.23 -7.21
N LEU A 80 -2.42 -0.70 -7.45
CA LEU A 80 -1.34 -0.53 -8.43
C LEU A 80 -1.87 -0.53 -9.86
N ALA A 81 -2.84 -1.38 -10.19
CA ALA A 81 -3.45 -1.40 -11.52
C ALA A 81 -4.18 -0.09 -11.83
N TYR A 82 -4.91 0.46 -10.85
CA TYR A 82 -5.54 1.77 -10.98
C TYR A 82 -4.49 2.87 -11.21
N LEU A 83 -3.49 2.95 -10.33
CA LEU A 83 -2.43 3.96 -10.45
C LEU A 83 -1.65 3.83 -11.76
N PHE A 84 -1.27 2.61 -12.15
CA PHE A 84 -0.60 2.33 -13.41
C PHE A 84 -1.40 2.87 -14.60
N ARG A 85 -2.70 2.63 -14.65
CA ARG A 85 -3.54 3.05 -15.78
C ARG A 85 -3.64 4.57 -15.88
N VAL A 86 -3.81 5.25 -14.75
CA VAL A 86 -3.80 6.72 -14.65
C VAL A 86 -2.47 7.28 -15.19
N VAL A 87 -1.35 6.67 -14.79
CA VAL A 87 -0.02 7.11 -15.21
C VAL A 87 0.27 6.77 -16.68
N LYS A 88 -0.12 5.59 -17.17
CA LYS A 88 0.12 5.13 -18.54
C LYS A 88 -0.56 6.02 -19.57
N HIS A 89 -1.73 6.58 -19.25
CA HIS A 89 -2.41 7.55 -20.12
C HIS A 89 -1.58 8.83 -20.30
N ARG A 90 -1.02 9.34 -19.19
CA ARG A 90 -0.21 10.57 -19.18
C ARG A 90 1.23 10.34 -19.64
N ARG A 91 1.74 9.11 -19.50
CA ARG A 91 3.12 8.74 -19.83
C ARG A 91 3.18 7.39 -20.57
N PRO A 92 3.11 7.40 -21.91
CA PRO A 92 3.09 6.16 -22.70
C PRO A 92 4.41 5.36 -22.59
N GLU A 93 5.50 5.99 -22.15
CA GLU A 93 6.80 5.36 -21.90
C GLU A 93 6.78 4.29 -20.79
N LEU A 94 5.79 4.29 -19.89
CA LEU A 94 5.71 3.30 -18.80
C LEU A 94 5.47 1.90 -19.40
N PRO A 95 6.41 0.94 -19.27
CA PRO A 95 6.25 -0.38 -19.88
C PRO A 95 5.05 -1.15 -19.29
N ALA A 96 4.34 -1.91 -20.13
CA ALA A 96 3.25 -2.78 -19.69
C ALA A 96 3.70 -3.86 -18.69
N ALA A 97 5.01 -4.17 -18.68
CA ALA A 97 5.62 -5.04 -17.69
C ALA A 97 5.35 -4.58 -16.24
N ALA A 98 5.27 -3.28 -15.97
CA ALA A 98 4.98 -2.81 -14.60
C ALA A 98 3.56 -3.17 -14.14
N LEU A 99 2.57 -3.20 -15.05
CA LEU A 99 1.23 -3.71 -14.74
C LEU A 99 1.25 -5.22 -14.54
N ALA A 100 1.91 -5.96 -15.44
CA ALA A 100 2.02 -7.41 -15.33
C ALA A 100 2.66 -7.82 -13.99
N LEU A 101 3.78 -7.18 -13.62
CA LEU A 101 4.45 -7.40 -12.35
C LEU A 101 3.59 -6.98 -11.15
N GLY A 102 2.83 -5.88 -11.27
CA GLY A 102 1.92 -5.40 -10.21
C GLY A 102 0.71 -6.31 -9.98
N LEU A 103 0.36 -7.15 -10.95
CA LEU A 103 -0.70 -8.17 -10.82
C LEU A 103 -0.11 -9.53 -10.40
N VAL A 104 0.96 -9.97 -11.06
CA VAL A 104 1.60 -11.27 -10.82
C VAL A 104 2.27 -11.31 -9.45
N GLY A 105 2.91 -10.21 -9.00
CA GLY A 105 3.59 -10.16 -7.72
C GLY A 105 2.68 -10.52 -6.53
N PRO A 106 1.58 -9.78 -6.33
CA PRO A 106 0.58 -10.11 -5.30
C PRO A 106 -0.03 -11.51 -5.43
N LEU A 107 -0.24 -12.02 -6.64
CA LEU A 107 -0.74 -13.38 -6.88
C LEU A 107 0.25 -14.44 -6.40
N LEU A 108 1.54 -14.28 -6.74
CA LEU A 108 2.60 -15.16 -6.28
C LEU A 108 2.77 -15.10 -4.76
N LEU A 109 2.67 -13.91 -4.15
CA LEU A 109 2.71 -13.76 -2.69
C LEU A 109 1.52 -14.44 -2.00
N ALA A 110 0.32 -14.32 -2.56
CA ALA A 110 -0.85 -15.04 -2.07
C ALA A 110 -0.66 -16.56 -2.18
N ALA A 111 -0.10 -17.06 -3.29
CA ALA A 111 0.22 -18.46 -3.46
C ALA A 111 1.29 -18.93 -2.45
N ALA A 112 2.37 -18.16 -2.26
CA ALA A 112 3.41 -18.45 -1.28
C ALA A 112 2.86 -18.47 0.15
N ALA A 113 1.91 -17.58 0.49
CA ALA A 113 1.27 -17.58 1.80
C ALA A 113 0.46 -18.86 2.05
N VAL A 114 -0.19 -19.39 1.02
CA VAL A 114 -0.94 -20.66 1.10
C VAL A 114 0.03 -21.86 1.21
N LEU A 115 1.10 -21.88 0.40
CA LEU A 115 2.14 -22.91 0.48
C LEU A 115 2.81 -22.93 1.86
N ASP A 116 3.05 -21.76 2.46
CA ASP A 116 3.61 -21.63 3.81
C ASP A 116 2.71 -22.23 4.90
N VAL A 117 1.39 -22.28 4.69
CA VAL A 117 0.49 -22.98 5.61
C VAL A 117 0.67 -24.50 5.49
N PHE A 118 0.79 -25.01 4.26
CA PHE A 118 1.02 -26.43 4.03
C PHE A 118 2.37 -26.90 4.56
N ASP A 119 3.46 -26.16 4.27
CA ASP A 119 4.79 -26.46 4.81
C ASP A 119 4.75 -26.58 6.35
N ARG A 120 3.99 -25.71 7.04
CA ARG A 120 3.85 -25.77 8.51
C ARG A 120 3.05 -26.99 8.99
N PHE A 121 2.05 -27.43 8.22
CA PHE A 121 1.29 -28.64 8.56
C PHE A 121 2.12 -29.89 8.37
N ASP A 122 2.86 -29.98 7.26
CA ASP A 122 3.76 -31.10 6.99
C ASP A 122 4.84 -31.20 8.08
N ASN A 123 5.45 -30.06 8.46
CA ASN A 123 6.45 -30.03 9.53
C ASN A 123 5.85 -30.40 10.91
N ALA A 124 4.58 -30.05 11.17
CA ALA A 124 3.88 -30.42 12.41
C ALA A 124 3.55 -31.93 12.45
N ASP A 125 3.05 -32.50 11.36
CA ASP A 125 2.77 -33.93 11.24
C ASP A 125 4.05 -34.76 11.38
N GLU A 126 5.15 -34.31 10.75
CA GLU A 126 6.46 -34.95 10.85
C GLU A 126 6.99 -34.91 12.29
N PHE A 127 6.85 -33.78 12.98
CA PHE A 127 7.20 -33.64 14.39
C PHE A 127 6.40 -34.61 15.30
N LEU A 128 5.08 -34.74 15.06
CA LEU A 128 4.20 -35.63 15.84
C LEU A 128 4.47 -37.11 15.58
N ARG A 129 4.75 -37.50 14.33
CA ARG A 129 5.05 -38.90 13.95
C ARG A 129 6.37 -39.40 14.52
N MET A 130 7.37 -38.51 14.65
CA MET A 130 8.70 -38.88 15.14
C MET A 130 8.82 -38.87 16.67
N GLY A 131 7.79 -38.45 17.41
CA GLY A 131 7.73 -38.55 18.87
C GLY A 131 8.81 -37.77 19.61
N ALA A 132 9.19 -36.58 19.13
CA ALA A 132 10.42 -35.91 19.56
C ALA A 132 10.27 -35.03 20.81
N GLU A 133 10.88 -35.46 21.92
CA GLU A 133 11.12 -34.68 23.15
C GLU A 133 12.35 -33.72 23.04
N ASN A 134 12.92 -33.50 21.86
CA ASN A 134 14.16 -32.73 21.69
C ASN A 134 13.95 -31.37 20.99
N GLU A 135 14.16 -30.29 21.74
CA GLU A 135 14.02 -28.88 21.35
C GLU A 135 14.83 -28.49 20.11
N LYS A 136 16.07 -28.99 19.98
CA LYS A 136 16.94 -28.72 18.80
C LYS A 136 16.34 -29.22 17.49
N ARG A 137 15.59 -30.33 17.53
CA ARG A 137 14.99 -30.93 16.33
C ARG A 137 13.71 -30.22 15.91
N ALA A 138 12.98 -29.68 16.89
CA ALA A 138 11.84 -28.81 16.64
C ALA A 138 12.29 -27.52 15.95
N ASP A 139 13.45 -26.96 16.34
CA ASP A 139 14.04 -25.79 15.69
C ASP A 139 14.48 -26.06 14.25
N ASP A 140 15.12 -27.20 13.96
CA ASP A 140 15.52 -27.56 12.60
C ASP A 140 14.31 -27.67 11.64
N LEU A 141 13.23 -28.34 12.08
CA LEU A 141 11.98 -28.47 11.32
C LEU A 141 11.21 -27.16 11.20
N PHE A 142 11.38 -26.23 12.15
CA PHE A 142 10.72 -24.93 12.11
C PHE A 142 11.34 -23.99 11.06
N VAL A 143 12.64 -24.13 10.82
CA VAL A 143 13.40 -23.29 9.89
C VAL A 143 13.31 -23.81 8.45
N GLU A 144 13.02 -25.10 8.26
CA GLU A 144 12.93 -25.72 6.94
C GLU A 144 11.63 -25.32 6.20
N ARG A 145 11.76 -24.30 5.34
CA ARG A 145 10.75 -24.00 4.31
C ARG A 145 11.09 -24.73 3.03
N SER A 146 10.07 -25.20 2.31
CA SER A 146 10.30 -25.80 1.01
C SER A 146 10.93 -24.78 0.06
N GLY A 147 11.91 -25.22 -0.75
CA GLY A 147 12.57 -24.36 -1.73
C GLY A 147 11.58 -23.74 -2.74
N LEU A 148 10.46 -24.43 -2.98
CA LEU A 148 9.36 -23.93 -3.80
C LEU A 148 8.67 -22.73 -3.14
N THR A 149 8.27 -22.82 -1.87
CA THR A 149 7.64 -21.71 -1.13
C THR A 149 8.55 -20.49 -1.09
N LEU A 150 9.84 -20.69 -0.82
CA LEU A 150 10.84 -19.62 -0.86
C LEU A 150 10.96 -18.99 -2.26
N GLY A 151 11.07 -19.81 -3.31
CA GLY A 151 11.20 -19.34 -4.68
C GLY A 151 9.98 -18.54 -5.16
N VAL A 152 8.77 -19.02 -4.88
CA VAL A 152 7.51 -18.33 -5.24
C VAL A 152 7.38 -17.02 -4.45
N GLY A 153 7.69 -17.03 -3.15
CA GLY A 153 7.65 -15.84 -2.30
C GLY A 153 8.64 -14.75 -2.75
N LEU A 154 9.87 -15.14 -3.09
CA LEU A 154 10.89 -14.22 -3.61
C LEU A 154 10.50 -13.64 -4.96
N ALA A 155 10.03 -14.47 -5.89
CA ALA A 155 9.57 -14.02 -7.21
C ALA A 155 8.40 -13.03 -7.08
N GLY A 156 7.44 -13.32 -6.20
CA GLY A 156 6.32 -12.44 -5.91
C GLY A 156 6.75 -11.10 -5.32
N THR A 157 7.67 -11.13 -4.34
CA THR A 157 8.22 -9.94 -3.70
C THR A 157 8.94 -9.05 -4.72
N LEU A 158 9.85 -9.63 -5.52
CA LEU A 158 10.59 -8.89 -6.54
C LEU A 158 9.65 -8.25 -7.56
N ALA A 159 8.67 -9.02 -8.06
CA ALA A 159 7.70 -8.51 -9.02
C ALA A 159 6.92 -7.31 -8.45
N LEU A 160 6.40 -7.44 -7.23
CA LEU A 160 5.69 -6.36 -6.56
C LEU A 160 6.60 -5.13 -6.34
N SER A 161 7.83 -5.34 -5.87
CA SER A 161 8.80 -4.27 -5.65
C SER A 161 9.10 -3.49 -6.93
N PHE A 162 9.42 -4.18 -8.02
CA PHE A 162 9.69 -3.53 -9.30
C PHE A 162 8.48 -2.78 -9.84
N ALA A 163 7.28 -3.37 -9.73
CA ALA A 163 6.04 -2.70 -10.12
C ALA A 163 5.80 -1.42 -9.32
N LEU A 164 6.00 -1.47 -8.01
CA LEU A 164 5.81 -0.34 -7.10
C LEU A 164 6.81 0.78 -7.39
N ILE A 165 8.10 0.44 -7.57
CA ILE A 165 9.15 1.41 -7.88
C ILE A 165 8.89 2.07 -9.24
N ALA A 166 8.67 1.27 -10.29
CA ALA A 166 8.45 1.78 -11.65
C ALA A 166 7.20 2.67 -11.72
N THR A 167 6.09 2.23 -11.11
CA THR A 167 4.84 2.98 -11.08
C THR A 167 4.97 4.26 -10.26
N SER A 168 5.63 4.22 -9.10
CA SER A 168 5.81 5.40 -8.24
C SER A 168 6.70 6.46 -8.89
N LEU A 169 7.80 6.05 -9.52
CA LEU A 169 8.67 6.96 -10.28
C LEU A 169 7.92 7.61 -11.44
N ALA A 170 7.18 6.82 -12.21
CA ALA A 170 6.41 7.32 -13.33
C ALA A 170 5.26 8.24 -12.85
N ALA A 171 4.60 7.91 -11.75
CA ALA A 171 3.52 8.70 -11.18
C ALA A 171 3.98 10.08 -10.72
N MET A 172 5.15 10.18 -10.07
CA MET A 172 5.73 11.47 -9.68
C MET A 172 6.11 12.32 -10.89
N ARG A 173 6.71 11.69 -11.91
CA ARG A 173 7.14 12.38 -13.13
C ARG A 173 5.95 12.87 -13.95
N ALA A 174 4.87 12.10 -13.98
CA ALA A 174 3.61 12.48 -14.61
C ALA A 174 2.78 13.44 -13.73
N GLY A 175 3.24 13.77 -12.52
CA GLY A 175 2.56 14.65 -11.57
C GLY A 175 1.26 14.09 -11.00
N VAL A 176 0.97 12.79 -11.16
CA VAL A 176 -0.22 12.12 -10.60
C VAL A 176 -0.14 12.04 -9.09
N VAL A 177 1.07 11.83 -8.55
CA VAL A 177 1.35 11.87 -7.11
C VAL A 177 2.42 12.92 -6.84
N SER A 178 2.42 13.50 -5.64
CA SER A 178 3.47 14.42 -5.22
C SER A 178 4.83 13.69 -5.13
N ARG A 179 5.93 14.45 -5.24
CA ARG A 179 7.29 13.89 -5.13
C ARG A 179 7.48 13.15 -3.80
N PHE A 180 6.99 13.72 -2.69
CA PHE A 180 7.04 13.08 -1.38
C PHE A 180 6.36 11.70 -1.39
N LEU A 181 5.13 11.65 -1.89
CA LEU A 181 4.31 10.45 -1.85
C LEU A 181 4.84 9.33 -2.76
N GLY A 182 5.40 9.68 -3.92
CA GLY A 182 6.04 8.68 -4.76
C GLY A 182 7.41 8.24 -4.26
N PHE A 183 8.20 9.08 -3.58
CA PHE A 183 9.42 8.62 -2.91
C PHE A 183 9.11 7.57 -1.84
N ILE A 184 8.03 7.76 -1.08
CA ILE A 184 7.56 6.73 -0.13
C ILE A 184 7.23 5.42 -0.85
N GLY A 185 6.56 5.47 -2.00
CA GLY A 185 6.29 4.27 -2.80
C GLY A 185 7.56 3.59 -3.29
N VAL A 186 8.57 4.34 -3.73
CA VAL A 186 9.89 3.79 -4.11
C VAL A 186 10.58 3.15 -2.91
N ILE A 187 10.65 3.86 -1.77
CA ILE A 187 11.24 3.34 -0.53
C ILE A 187 10.55 2.06 -0.10
N LEU A 188 9.22 2.01 -0.16
CA LEU A 188 8.45 0.82 0.17
C LEU A 188 8.82 -0.36 -0.75
N GLY A 189 9.01 -0.12 -2.05
CA GLY A 189 9.38 -1.16 -3.00
C GLY A 189 10.79 -1.70 -2.73
N VAL A 190 11.73 -0.82 -2.39
CA VAL A 190 13.10 -1.22 -1.98
C VAL A 190 13.07 -1.96 -0.64
N LEU A 191 12.28 -1.49 0.32
CA LEU A 191 12.13 -2.13 1.63
C LEU A 191 11.51 -3.51 1.54
N TYR A 192 10.65 -3.80 0.56
CA TYR A 192 10.20 -5.18 0.35
C TYR A 192 11.32 -6.12 -0.06
N ILE A 193 12.32 -5.65 -0.81
CA ILE A 193 13.50 -6.44 -1.18
C ILE A 193 14.44 -6.58 0.02
N VAL A 194 14.80 -5.45 0.64
CA VAL A 194 15.79 -5.41 1.73
C VAL A 194 15.23 -6.00 3.03
N GLY A 195 13.93 -5.85 3.26
CA GLY A 195 13.24 -6.32 4.47
C GLY A 195 13.27 -7.84 4.61
N GLN A 196 13.32 -8.58 3.50
CA GLN A 196 13.51 -10.04 3.52
C GLN A 196 14.90 -10.44 4.05
N VAL A 197 15.91 -9.57 3.90
CA VAL A 197 17.29 -9.84 4.32
C VAL A 197 17.56 -9.39 5.76
N ILE A 198 16.95 -8.28 6.20
CA ILE A 198 17.30 -7.61 7.47
C ILE A 198 16.21 -7.80 8.55
N SER A 199 15.14 -8.57 8.29
CA SER A 199 14.04 -8.86 9.24
C SER A 199 13.47 -7.62 9.95
N ALA A 200 13.53 -6.45 9.28
CA ALA A 200 13.14 -5.19 9.86
C ALA A 200 11.61 -5.04 9.82
N PHE A 201 10.99 -4.82 10.98
CA PHE A 201 9.56 -4.50 11.15
C PHE A 201 9.12 -3.17 10.48
N ALA A 202 10.03 -2.45 9.83
CA ALA A 202 9.84 -1.11 9.28
C ALA A 202 8.82 -0.95 8.12
N PRO A 203 8.49 -1.95 7.26
CA PRO A 203 7.68 -1.67 6.07
C PRO A 203 6.21 -1.39 6.39
N LEU A 204 5.64 -1.92 7.49
CA LEU A 204 4.19 -1.84 7.73
C LEU A 204 3.69 -0.42 7.99
N VAL A 205 4.39 0.37 8.82
CA VAL A 205 3.97 1.76 9.12
C VAL A 205 4.01 2.60 7.85
N ILE A 206 5.08 2.46 7.06
CA ILE A 206 5.27 3.18 5.80
C ILE A 206 4.23 2.72 4.77
N GLN A 207 3.95 1.43 4.68
CA GLN A 207 2.92 0.85 3.81
C GLN A 207 1.53 1.37 4.16
N PHE A 208 1.15 1.34 5.45
CA PHE A 208 -0.16 1.80 5.89
C PHE A 208 -0.32 3.31 5.66
N PHE A 209 0.72 4.08 5.94
CA PHE A 209 0.74 5.50 5.60
C PHE A 209 0.55 5.71 4.09
N TRP A 210 1.33 5.00 3.26
CA TRP A 210 1.29 5.15 1.81
C TRP A 210 -0.08 4.76 1.23
N LEU A 211 -0.65 3.65 1.68
CA LEU A 211 -2.00 3.22 1.28
C LEU A 211 -3.08 4.20 1.76
N GLY A 212 -2.97 4.72 2.99
CA GLY A 212 -3.89 5.72 3.51
C GLY A 212 -3.82 7.01 2.70
N ALA A 213 -2.61 7.41 2.31
CA ALA A 213 -2.37 8.53 1.43
C ALA A 213 -2.94 8.30 0.01
N MET A 214 -2.76 7.10 -0.56
CA MET A 214 -3.39 6.71 -1.83
C MET A 214 -4.92 6.75 -1.74
N ALA A 215 -5.51 6.22 -0.66
CA ALA A 215 -6.95 6.27 -0.46
C ALA A 215 -7.47 7.72 -0.37
N ALA A 216 -6.82 8.57 0.43
CA ALA A 216 -7.17 9.98 0.54
C ALA A 216 -7.00 10.72 -0.79
N LEU A 217 -5.93 10.44 -1.53
CA LEU A 217 -5.69 10.99 -2.86
C LEU A 217 -6.78 10.55 -3.85
N PHE A 218 -7.08 9.25 -3.94
CA PHE A 218 -8.12 8.71 -4.81
C PHE A 218 -9.53 9.15 -4.42
N LEU A 219 -9.75 9.64 -3.19
CA LEU A 219 -11.00 10.26 -2.73
C LEU A 219 -11.02 11.79 -2.80
N GLY A 220 -9.90 12.43 -3.13
CA GLY A 220 -9.83 13.87 -3.34
C GLY A 220 -9.77 14.65 -2.05
N ARG A 221 -9.38 13.97 -0.97
CA ARG A 221 -9.24 14.48 0.38
C ARG A 221 -7.78 14.59 0.80
N TRP A 222 -6.83 14.41 -0.12
CA TRP A 222 -5.41 14.56 0.18
C TRP A 222 -5.09 16.01 0.57
N PRO A 223 -4.30 16.25 1.63
CA PRO A 223 -3.87 17.59 2.02
C PRO A 223 -3.17 18.32 0.86
N GLY A 224 -3.69 19.48 0.48
CA GLY A 224 -3.21 20.24 -0.68
C GLY A 224 -3.89 19.89 -2.02
N GLY A 225 -4.92 19.03 -2.00
CA GLY A 225 -5.70 18.66 -3.18
C GLY A 225 -5.07 17.53 -3.99
N ARG A 226 -5.68 17.16 -5.12
CA ARG A 226 -5.19 16.06 -5.96
C ARG A 226 -4.01 16.43 -6.87
N GLY A 227 -3.57 17.67 -6.94
CA GLY A 227 -2.56 18.09 -7.93
C GLY A 227 -3.20 18.33 -9.32
N PRO A 228 -2.52 19.10 -10.17
CA PRO A 228 -3.12 19.67 -11.39
C PRO A 228 -3.52 18.61 -12.43
N THR A 229 -2.76 17.52 -12.51
CA THR A 229 -2.94 16.39 -13.43
C THR A 229 -4.27 15.65 -13.32
N TRP A 230 -4.93 15.72 -12.17
CA TRP A 230 -6.24 15.06 -11.99
C TRP A 230 -7.38 15.88 -12.56
N ALA A 231 -7.20 17.19 -12.69
CA ALA A 231 -8.16 18.07 -13.38
C ALA A 231 -7.86 18.13 -14.87
N SER A 232 -6.58 18.27 -15.24
CA SER A 232 -6.21 18.37 -16.65
C SER A 232 -6.19 17.01 -17.35
N GLY A 233 -5.87 15.90 -16.70
CA GLY A 233 -5.69 14.61 -17.38
C GLY A 233 -4.39 14.52 -18.20
N GLU A 234 -3.63 15.61 -18.25
CA GLU A 234 -2.35 15.73 -18.94
C GLU A 234 -1.18 15.65 -17.94
N PRO A 235 0.04 15.30 -18.38
CA PRO A 235 1.22 15.26 -17.52
C PRO A 235 1.66 16.68 -17.12
N GLU A 236 1.17 17.15 -15.97
CA GLU A 236 1.60 18.40 -15.34
C GLU A 236 2.30 18.12 -13.98
N PRO A 237 3.61 18.34 -13.87
CA PRO A 237 4.35 18.12 -12.62
C PRO A 237 3.80 18.97 -11.46
N TRP A 238 3.95 18.45 -10.23
CA TRP A 238 3.64 19.25 -9.04
C TRP A 238 4.57 20.46 -8.94
N PRO A 239 4.03 21.67 -8.61
CA PRO A 239 4.83 22.87 -8.49
C PRO A 239 5.89 22.70 -7.41
N SER A 240 7.08 23.25 -7.67
CA SER A 240 8.18 23.25 -6.70
C SER A 240 7.85 24.15 -5.50
N GLN A 241 8.51 23.94 -4.37
CA GLN A 241 8.33 24.80 -3.18
C GLN A 241 8.70 26.25 -3.47
N MET A 242 9.70 26.49 -4.33
CA MET A 242 10.10 27.84 -4.75
C MET A 242 9.03 28.51 -5.61
N GLU A 243 8.44 27.79 -6.56
CA GLU A 243 7.33 28.33 -7.37
C GLU A 243 6.09 28.61 -6.52
N MET A 244 5.81 27.76 -5.52
CA MET A 244 4.73 27.98 -4.56
C MET A 244 4.97 29.22 -3.69
N ALA A 245 6.21 29.43 -3.22
CA ALA A 245 6.59 30.62 -2.47
C ALA A 245 6.43 31.87 -3.35
N ARG A 246 6.94 31.85 -4.59
CA ARG A 246 6.81 32.93 -5.55
C ARG A 246 5.35 33.24 -5.89
N ARG A 247 4.51 32.23 -6.12
CA ARG A 247 3.06 32.43 -6.36
C ARG A 247 2.36 33.05 -5.16
N ARG A 248 2.75 32.70 -3.93
CA ARG A 248 2.21 33.33 -2.72
C ARG A 248 2.65 34.79 -2.60
N GLU A 249 3.90 35.10 -2.93
CA GLU A 249 4.40 36.47 -2.97
C GLU A 249 3.69 37.30 -4.04
N GLU A 250 3.51 36.75 -5.24
CA GLU A 250 2.79 37.39 -6.35
C GLU A 250 1.31 37.60 -5.98
N GLN A 251 0.65 36.62 -5.34
CA GLN A 251 -0.72 36.78 -4.83
C GLN A 251 -0.81 37.83 -3.72
N ALA A 252 0.14 37.84 -2.78
CA ALA A 252 0.18 38.85 -1.72
C ALA A 252 0.41 40.26 -2.29
N GLN A 253 1.23 40.39 -3.35
CA GLN A 253 1.42 41.64 -4.07
C GLN A 253 0.17 42.06 -4.83
N GLN A 254 -0.53 41.13 -5.48
CA GLN A 254 -1.80 41.41 -6.17
C GLN A 254 -2.89 41.86 -5.21
N THR A 255 -3.09 41.16 -4.10
CA THR A 255 -4.05 41.57 -3.06
C THR A 255 -3.71 42.92 -2.43
N ARG A 256 -2.42 43.27 -2.36
CA ARG A 256 -1.97 44.58 -1.84
C ARG A 256 -2.05 45.70 -2.88
N ALA A 257 -2.00 45.37 -4.17
CA ALA A 257 -2.07 46.32 -5.28
C ALA A 257 -3.52 46.56 -5.77
N GLU A 258 -4.46 45.67 -5.41
CA GLU A 258 -5.89 45.89 -5.62
C GLU A 258 -6.34 47.05 -4.71
N PRO A 259 -6.74 48.21 -5.28
CA PRO A 259 -7.16 49.35 -4.47
C PRO A 259 -8.35 48.93 -3.62
N GLU A 260 -8.31 49.17 -2.30
CA GLU A 260 -9.52 49.13 -1.48
C GLU A 260 -10.54 50.06 -2.13
N GLU A 261 -11.53 49.48 -2.81
CA GLU A 261 -12.69 50.21 -3.31
C GLU A 261 -13.30 50.90 -2.08
N PRO A 262 -13.33 52.24 -2.03
CA PRO A 262 -13.64 52.96 -0.80
C PRO A 262 -15.03 52.54 -0.34
N ALA A 263 -15.08 51.88 0.81
CA ALA A 263 -16.31 51.37 1.39
C ALA A 263 -17.38 52.46 1.38
N ALA A 264 -18.42 52.26 0.57
CA ALA A 264 -19.51 53.21 0.42
C ALA A 264 -20.03 53.60 1.82
N PRO A 265 -20.19 54.91 2.11
CA PRO A 265 -20.48 55.37 3.46
C PRO A 265 -21.79 54.75 3.95
N LYS A 266 -21.71 53.99 5.05
CA LYS A 266 -22.87 53.36 5.69
C LYS A 266 -23.96 54.43 5.93
N PRO A 267 -25.20 54.23 5.46
CA PRO A 267 -26.24 55.23 5.62
C PRO A 267 -26.52 55.44 7.11
N ARG A 268 -26.33 56.69 7.57
CA ARG A 268 -26.64 57.14 8.93
C ARG A 268 -28.10 56.83 9.23
N ARG A 269 -28.32 55.87 10.12
CA ARG A 269 -29.65 55.48 10.63
C ARG A 269 -30.27 56.70 11.34
N LYS A 270 -31.24 57.37 10.70
CA LYS A 270 -32.01 58.47 11.31
C LYS A 270 -32.73 57.92 12.56
N LYS A 271 -32.39 58.44 13.74
CA LYS A 271 -33.19 58.25 14.96
C LYS A 271 -34.55 58.91 14.74
N ARG A 272 -35.62 58.10 14.69
CA ARG A 272 -36.99 58.60 14.83
C ARG A 272 -37.17 59.11 16.27
N ARG A 273 -37.58 60.36 16.39
CA ARG A 273 -38.17 60.94 17.60
C ARG A 273 -39.59 60.39 17.76
#